data_AF-A0A950Z8C5-F1
#
_entry.id   AF-A0A950Z8C5-F1
#
_cell.length_a   1.000
_cell.length_b   1.000
_cell.length_c   1.000
_cell.angle_alpha   90.00
_cell.angle_beta   90.00
_cell.angle_gamma   90.00
#
_symmetry.space_group_name_H-M   'P 1'
#
loop_
_entity.id
_entity.type
_entity.pdbx_description
1 polymer ?
#
loop_
_entity_poly.entity_id
_entity_poly.type
_entity_poly.pdbx_seq_one_letter_code
_entity_poly.pdbx_strand_id
1 'polypeptide(L)'
;MTSPLASGDLLETAPPEFQWGRFPEAEEFLHSQLRRFLGGHSFARVLSERMLESTSTHLFDWLDHLVVPMSEFRAEELEKFGFQIENVEAPAGLVAIWHPFAQLPRVVLDPKAREISAAIKVDSIEDFQIAHQLRLDIEGTPFSRCRTTSFADDGARLIVVERRGYRGFLPQNDPSPAQYWKAREQWALRPRRFESDAEGMRSTLELARRIAEEVGRDYAACVAMEGERAYWQKHNRAGDLQKFRQDKLGLGWANHDHHTFRSSRASFPVLMQIFRALGFKMRERYYAGSEAGWGAQILEQPAAGLVIF
;
A
#
# COMPACT_ATOMS: atom_id res chain seq x y z
N MET A 1 8.14 -42.13 9.60
CA MET A 1 7.87 -42.00 8.16
C MET A 1 6.42 -41.61 7.99
N THR A 2 6.17 -40.31 7.88
CA THR A 2 4.85 -39.73 7.66
C THR A 2 4.98 -38.82 6.44
N SER A 3 4.14 -39.10 5.45
CA SER A 3 4.17 -38.54 4.10
C SER A 3 4.16 -37.01 4.09
N PRO A 4 5.03 -36.32 3.32
CA PRO A 4 4.96 -34.88 3.16
C PRO A 4 3.80 -34.52 2.23
N LEU A 5 2.93 -33.66 2.75
CA LEU A 5 1.96 -32.78 2.08
C LEU A 5 1.81 -33.02 0.57
N ALA A 6 0.69 -33.64 0.21
CA ALA A 6 0.23 -33.76 -1.16
C ALA A 6 0.27 -32.39 -1.86
N SER A 7 0.96 -32.37 -2.99
CA SER A 7 1.20 -31.26 -3.92
C SER A 7 -0.05 -30.73 -4.62
N GLY A 8 -1.24 -30.90 -4.02
CA GLY A 8 -2.54 -30.62 -4.64
C GLY A 8 -3.11 -29.23 -4.43
N ASP A 9 -2.52 -28.42 -3.53
CA ASP A 9 -3.07 -27.10 -3.12
C ASP A 9 -2.08 -25.94 -3.35
N LEU A 10 -0.96 -26.23 -4.03
CA LEU A 10 0.17 -25.33 -4.17
C LEU A 10 0.02 -24.26 -5.27
N LEU A 11 -1.02 -24.33 -6.10
CA LEU A 11 -1.23 -23.42 -7.22
C LEU A 11 -2.73 -23.14 -7.41
N GLU A 12 -3.31 -22.32 -6.53
CA GLU A 12 -4.58 -21.65 -6.86
C GLU A 12 -4.28 -20.66 -7.99
N THR A 13 -4.31 -21.13 -9.24
CA THR A 13 -3.79 -20.40 -10.39
C THR A 13 -4.47 -19.04 -10.52
N ALA A 14 -3.70 -18.01 -10.91
CA ALA A 14 -4.30 -16.73 -11.31
C ALA A 14 -5.48 -16.97 -12.28
N PRO A 15 -6.54 -16.15 -12.21
CA PRO A 15 -7.71 -16.33 -13.06
C PRO A 15 -7.29 -16.46 -14.54
N PRO A 16 -7.84 -17.43 -15.30
CA PRO A 16 -7.39 -17.70 -16.67
C PRO A 16 -7.60 -16.50 -17.62
N GLU A 17 -8.51 -15.59 -17.28
CA GLU A 17 -8.83 -14.39 -18.07
C GLU A 17 -8.97 -13.18 -17.14
N PHE A 18 -7.85 -12.63 -16.65
CA PHE A 18 -7.90 -11.32 -16.02
C PHE A 18 -8.19 -10.25 -17.09
N GLN A 19 -9.39 -9.67 -17.08
CA GLN A 19 -9.78 -8.62 -18.00
C GLN A 19 -9.45 -7.25 -17.42
N TRP A 20 -8.54 -6.55 -18.10
CA TRP A 20 -8.22 -5.16 -17.79
C TRP A 20 -9.37 -4.24 -18.21
N GLY A 21 -10.15 -3.77 -17.24
CA GLY A 21 -11.14 -2.72 -17.44
C GLY A 21 -10.49 -1.34 -17.47
N ARG A 22 -11.10 -0.41 -18.22
CA ARG A 22 -10.81 1.02 -18.11
C ARG A 22 -12.02 1.68 -17.46
N PHE A 23 -11.78 2.57 -16.50
CA PHE A 23 -12.82 3.23 -15.72
C PHE A 23 -12.64 4.75 -15.72
N PRO A 24 -12.65 5.39 -16.91
CA PRO A 24 -12.36 6.82 -17.04
C PRO A 24 -13.39 7.70 -16.30
N GLU A 25 -14.66 7.27 -16.20
CA GLU A 25 -15.69 7.99 -15.46
C GLU A 25 -15.42 7.99 -13.95
N ALA A 26 -14.91 6.86 -13.42
CA ALA A 26 -14.52 6.75 -12.02
C ALA A 26 -13.30 7.63 -11.70
N GLU A 27 -12.30 7.61 -12.59
CA GLU A 27 -11.10 8.43 -12.49
C GLU A 27 -11.44 9.93 -12.58
N GLU A 28 -12.26 10.34 -13.55
CA GLU A 28 -12.70 11.74 -13.68
C GLU A 28 -13.53 12.20 -12.49
N PHE A 29 -14.39 11.33 -11.94
CA PHE A 29 -15.08 11.62 -10.68
C PHE A 29 -14.08 11.96 -9.58
N LEU A 30 -13.08 11.12 -9.34
CA LEU A 30 -12.08 11.35 -8.30
C LEU A 30 -11.24 12.62 -8.58
N HIS A 31 -10.82 12.86 -9.82
CA HIS A 31 -10.11 14.08 -10.19
C HIS A 31 -10.96 15.34 -9.96
N SER A 32 -12.26 15.29 -10.29
CA SER A 32 -13.16 16.42 -10.08
C SER A 32 -13.30 16.76 -8.58
N GLN A 33 -13.40 15.75 -7.71
CA GLN A 33 -13.47 15.95 -6.27
C GLN A 33 -12.12 16.42 -5.70
N LEU A 34 -11.00 15.90 -6.20
CA LEU A 34 -9.68 16.39 -5.82
C LEU A 34 -9.50 17.88 -6.21
N ARG A 35 -9.94 18.29 -7.41
CA ARG A 35 -9.88 19.70 -7.82
C ARG A 35 -10.71 20.61 -6.91
N ARG A 36 -11.91 20.17 -6.49
CA ARG A 36 -12.73 20.90 -5.49
C ARG A 36 -11.98 21.05 -4.17
N PHE A 37 -11.39 19.97 -3.65
CA PHE A 37 -10.59 20.00 -2.42
C PHE A 37 -9.41 20.97 -2.53
N LEU A 38 -8.63 20.92 -3.62
CA LEU A 38 -7.48 21.81 -3.80
C LEU A 38 -7.88 23.29 -3.96
N GLY A 39 -9.10 23.55 -4.43
CA GLY A 39 -9.68 24.90 -4.45
C GLY A 39 -9.97 25.46 -3.05
N GLY A 40 -10.29 24.59 -2.09
CA GLY A 40 -10.59 24.96 -0.70
C GLY A 40 -9.44 24.78 0.29
N HIS A 41 -8.28 24.25 -0.14
CA HIS A 41 -7.16 23.98 0.78
C HIS A 41 -5.82 24.47 0.21
N SER A 42 -5.44 25.68 0.59
CA SER A 42 -4.26 26.39 0.07
C SER A 42 -2.94 25.63 0.30
N PHE A 43 -2.75 25.07 1.50
CA PHE A 43 -1.57 24.25 1.79
C PHE A 43 -1.47 23.03 0.87
N ALA A 44 -2.58 22.30 0.68
CA ALA A 44 -2.59 21.09 -0.14
C ALA A 44 -2.39 21.42 -1.63
N ARG A 45 -2.89 22.57 -2.11
CA ARG A 45 -2.61 23.07 -3.46
C ARG A 45 -1.12 23.32 -3.69
N VAL A 46 -0.47 24.04 -2.78
CA VAL A 46 0.98 24.29 -2.86
C VAL A 46 1.77 22.99 -2.75
N LEU A 47 1.35 22.06 -1.89
CA LEU A 47 1.96 20.74 -1.80
C LEU A 47 1.84 19.98 -3.14
N SER A 48 0.66 19.97 -3.76
CA SER A 48 0.43 19.33 -5.07
C SER A 48 1.35 19.87 -6.17
N GLU A 49 1.51 21.19 -6.24
CA GLU A 49 2.44 21.86 -7.16
C GLU A 49 3.89 21.40 -6.90
N ARG A 50 4.32 21.41 -5.63
CA ARG A 50 5.69 20.98 -5.24
C ARG A 50 5.95 19.50 -5.50
N MET A 51 4.95 18.63 -5.35
CA MET A 51 5.07 17.20 -5.68
C MET A 51 5.37 17.01 -7.17
N LEU A 52 4.62 17.70 -8.04
CA LEU A 52 4.88 17.62 -9.48
C LEU A 52 6.29 18.12 -9.82
N GLU A 53 6.69 19.28 -9.29
CA GLU A 53 7.98 19.91 -9.58
C GLU A 53 9.18 19.13 -9.01
N SER A 54 9.07 18.64 -7.78
CA SER A 54 10.21 18.09 -7.04
C SER A 54 10.34 16.57 -7.17
N THR A 55 9.21 15.86 -7.30
CA THR A 55 9.16 14.40 -7.32
C THR A 55 8.62 13.82 -8.62
N SER A 56 8.09 14.66 -9.52
CA SER A 56 7.46 14.23 -10.78
C SER A 56 6.31 13.26 -10.55
N THR A 57 5.58 13.45 -9.45
CA THR A 57 4.39 12.67 -9.09
C THR A 57 3.22 13.61 -8.81
N HIS A 58 2.01 13.17 -9.12
CA HIS A 58 0.80 13.92 -8.86
C HIS A 58 0.29 13.61 -7.46
N LEU A 59 -0.34 14.58 -6.78
CA LEU A 59 -0.98 14.31 -5.48
C LEU A 59 -1.99 13.16 -5.55
N PHE A 60 -2.66 13.00 -6.70
CA PHE A 60 -3.56 11.88 -6.98
C PHE A 60 -2.91 10.51 -6.73
N ASP A 61 -1.64 10.34 -7.11
CA ASP A 61 -0.89 9.07 -6.94
C ASP A 61 -0.63 8.73 -5.46
N TRP A 62 -0.77 9.73 -4.57
CA TRP A 62 -0.55 9.62 -3.13
C TRP A 62 -1.84 9.58 -2.32
N LEU A 63 -3.00 9.69 -2.97
CA LEU A 63 -4.28 9.65 -2.26
C LEU A 63 -4.47 8.28 -1.58
N ASP A 64 -4.75 8.33 -0.28
CA ASP A 64 -5.29 7.20 0.47
C ASP A 64 -6.79 7.09 0.19
N HIS A 65 -7.50 8.19 0.40
CA HIS A 65 -8.93 8.29 0.15
C HIS A 65 -9.37 9.75 0.00
N LEU A 66 -10.56 9.94 -0.57
CA LEU A 66 -11.32 11.18 -0.50
C LEU A 66 -12.48 11.01 0.48
N VAL A 67 -12.78 12.04 1.27
CA VAL A 67 -13.99 12.10 2.09
C VAL A 67 -14.97 13.04 1.40
N VAL A 68 -16.19 12.57 1.16
CA VAL A 68 -17.23 13.34 0.45
C VAL A 68 -18.53 13.39 1.28
N PRO A 69 -19.30 14.49 1.21
CA PRO A 69 -20.57 14.63 1.92
C PRO A 69 -21.63 13.62 1.46
N MET A 70 -22.25 12.89 2.39
CA MET A 70 -23.46 12.09 2.08
C MET A 70 -24.66 12.93 1.66
N SER A 71 -24.64 14.24 1.93
CA SER A 71 -25.64 15.17 1.42
C SER A 71 -25.56 15.39 -0.09
N GLU A 72 -24.39 15.14 -0.70
CA GLU A 72 -24.14 15.32 -2.12
C GLU A 72 -24.05 13.99 -2.88
N PHE A 73 -23.51 12.94 -2.25
CA PHE A 73 -23.22 11.68 -2.91
C PHE A 73 -23.83 10.49 -2.17
N ARG A 74 -24.38 9.55 -2.93
CA ARG A 74 -24.87 8.27 -2.40
C ARG A 74 -24.06 7.10 -2.93
N ALA A 75 -24.01 6.00 -2.18
CA ALA A 75 -23.26 4.80 -2.57
C ALA A 75 -23.75 4.25 -3.92
N GLU A 76 -25.07 4.24 -4.13
CA GLU A 76 -25.72 3.74 -5.35
C GLU A 76 -25.40 4.58 -6.59
N GLU A 77 -24.99 5.83 -6.41
CA GLU A 77 -24.54 6.69 -7.52
C GLU A 77 -23.12 6.33 -7.93
N LEU A 78 -22.24 6.07 -6.96
CA LEU A 78 -20.85 5.69 -7.20
C LEU A 78 -20.73 4.26 -7.75
N GLU A 79 -21.70 3.39 -7.46
CA GLU A 79 -21.80 2.06 -8.09
C GLU A 79 -21.87 2.13 -9.61
N LYS A 80 -22.46 3.20 -10.18
CA LYS A 80 -22.52 3.42 -11.63
C LYS A 80 -21.14 3.62 -12.25
N PHE A 81 -20.16 4.05 -11.46
CA PHE A 81 -18.76 4.18 -11.86
C PHE A 81 -17.93 2.93 -11.53
N GLY A 82 -18.57 1.84 -11.10
CA GLY A 82 -17.89 0.58 -10.76
C GLY A 82 -17.37 0.48 -9.33
N PHE A 83 -17.60 1.50 -8.50
CA PHE A 83 -17.28 1.41 -7.07
C PHE A 83 -18.23 0.45 -6.33
N GLN A 84 -17.79 -0.06 -5.18
CA GLN A 84 -18.55 -0.95 -4.31
C GLN A 84 -18.31 -0.58 -2.85
N ILE A 85 -19.30 -0.88 -1.98
CA ILE A 85 -19.12 -0.74 -0.54
C ILE A 85 -18.02 -1.71 -0.07
N GLU A 86 -17.10 -1.17 0.73
CA GLU A 86 -16.03 -1.92 1.36
C GLU A 86 -16.38 -2.17 2.84
N ASN A 87 -16.58 -3.43 3.21
CA ASN A 87 -16.81 -3.81 4.60
C ASN A 87 -15.49 -3.84 5.39
N VAL A 88 -15.06 -2.66 5.84
CA VAL A 88 -13.85 -2.47 6.65
C VAL A 88 -14.17 -1.66 7.91
N GLU A 89 -13.26 -1.73 8.88
CA GLU A 89 -13.37 -0.95 10.11
C GLU A 89 -13.34 0.56 9.78
N ALA A 90 -14.38 1.29 10.18
CA ALA A 90 -14.51 2.73 9.97
C ALA A 90 -15.29 3.37 11.12
N PRO A 91 -15.13 4.70 11.37
CA PRO A 91 -15.96 5.40 12.35
C PRO A 91 -17.46 5.22 12.07
N ALA A 92 -18.26 5.19 13.15
CA ALA A 92 -19.70 4.96 13.05
C ALA A 92 -20.38 5.99 12.13
N GLY A 93 -21.15 5.48 11.17
CA GLY A 93 -21.88 6.27 10.18
C GLY A 93 -21.10 6.59 8.90
N LEU A 94 -19.79 6.33 8.84
CA LEU A 94 -19.04 6.43 7.60
C LEU A 94 -19.26 5.19 6.73
N VAL A 95 -19.29 5.38 5.42
CA VAL A 95 -19.36 4.29 4.44
C VAL A 95 -18.13 4.34 3.56
N ALA A 96 -17.29 3.31 3.67
CA ALA A 96 -16.12 3.14 2.83
C ALA A 96 -16.51 2.52 1.49
N ILE A 97 -15.96 3.06 0.42
CA ILE A 97 -16.25 2.68 -0.97
C ILE A 97 -14.92 2.52 -1.72
N TRP A 98 -14.80 1.45 -2.48
CA TRP A 98 -13.58 1.10 -3.22
C TRP A 98 -13.90 0.59 -4.62
N HIS A 99 -12.90 0.62 -5.50
CA HIS A 99 -13.04 0.11 -6.86
C HIS A 99 -12.35 -1.26 -6.99
N PRO A 100 -13.08 -2.37 -7.23
CA PRO A 100 -12.51 -3.72 -7.24
C PRO A 100 -11.66 -4.05 -8.46
N PHE A 101 -11.82 -3.30 -9.56
CA PHE A 101 -11.20 -3.60 -10.85
C PHE A 101 -10.16 -2.57 -11.29
N ALA A 102 -9.83 -1.59 -10.44
CA ALA A 102 -8.88 -0.54 -10.74
C ALA A 102 -8.17 -0.08 -9.47
N GLN A 103 -6.90 0.32 -9.60
CA GLN A 103 -6.13 0.86 -8.48
C GLN A 103 -6.46 2.34 -8.27
N LEU A 104 -7.70 2.60 -7.86
CA LEU A 104 -8.18 3.95 -7.57
C LEU A 104 -8.17 4.21 -6.05
N PRO A 105 -7.97 5.47 -5.64
CA PRO A 105 -8.20 5.89 -4.26
C PRO A 105 -9.59 5.51 -3.76
N ARG A 106 -9.69 5.24 -2.46
CA ARG A 106 -10.98 4.97 -1.82
C ARG A 106 -11.80 6.25 -1.69
N VAL A 107 -13.11 6.08 -1.54
CA VAL A 107 -14.05 7.15 -1.21
C VAL A 107 -14.70 6.82 0.12
N VAL A 108 -14.78 7.79 1.02
CA VAL A 108 -15.47 7.68 2.28
C VAL A 108 -16.64 8.65 2.25
N LEU A 109 -17.85 8.12 2.32
CA LEU A 109 -19.04 8.94 2.50
C LEU A 109 -19.16 9.29 3.98
N ASP A 110 -19.29 10.57 4.29
CA ASP A 110 -19.45 11.07 5.66
C ASP A 110 -20.73 11.91 5.79
N PRO A 111 -21.67 11.55 6.69
CA PRO A 111 -22.89 12.34 6.93
C PRO A 111 -22.64 13.69 7.60
N LYS A 112 -21.45 13.90 8.18
CA LYS A 112 -21.05 15.15 8.84
C LYS A 112 -20.16 16.02 7.95
N ALA A 113 -19.61 15.48 6.86
CA ALA A 113 -18.81 16.27 5.93
C ALA A 113 -19.69 17.31 5.23
N ARG A 114 -19.15 18.51 5.08
CA ARG A 114 -19.75 19.62 4.34
C ARG A 114 -18.93 19.98 3.10
N GLU A 115 -17.60 19.88 3.25
CA GLU A 115 -16.63 20.09 2.18
C GLU A 115 -15.96 18.78 1.81
N ILE A 116 -15.40 18.71 0.60
CA ILE A 116 -14.52 17.61 0.19
C ILE A 116 -13.24 17.67 1.03
N SER A 117 -12.84 16.56 1.60
CA SER A 117 -11.54 16.41 2.27
C SER A 117 -10.73 15.32 1.58
N ALA A 118 -9.39 15.40 1.67
CA ALA A 118 -8.52 14.42 1.05
C ALA A 118 -7.52 13.87 2.06
N ALA A 119 -7.24 12.59 1.94
CA ALA A 119 -6.21 11.91 2.70
C ALA A 119 -5.05 11.52 1.79
N ILE A 120 -3.83 11.85 2.19
CA ILE A 120 -2.60 11.41 1.51
C ILE A 120 -1.87 10.37 2.36
N LYS A 121 -1.24 9.40 1.69
CA LYS A 121 -0.37 8.42 2.33
C LYS A 121 1.03 9.00 2.51
N VAL A 122 1.64 8.75 3.66
CA VAL A 122 3.06 9.03 3.94
C VAL A 122 3.71 7.83 4.62
N ASP A 123 5.02 7.73 4.50
CA ASP A 123 5.81 6.65 5.12
C ASP A 123 5.94 6.87 6.65
N SER A 124 6.05 8.13 7.06
CA SER A 124 6.04 8.58 8.45
C SER A 124 5.31 9.94 8.55
N ILE A 125 4.34 10.01 9.46
CA ILE A 125 3.68 11.29 9.78
C ILE A 125 4.67 12.26 10.42
N GLU A 126 5.63 11.78 11.23
CA GLU A 126 6.63 12.64 11.84
C GLU A 126 7.50 13.34 10.78
N ASP A 127 8.00 12.58 9.79
CA ASP A 127 8.82 13.14 8.71
C ASP A 127 8.02 14.15 7.88
N PHE A 128 6.73 13.87 7.62
CA PHE A 128 5.82 14.83 6.98
C PHE A 128 5.71 16.14 7.79
N GLN A 129 5.45 16.03 9.09
CA GLN A 129 5.32 17.21 9.94
C GLN A 129 6.63 18.01 10.03
N ILE A 130 7.78 17.34 10.09
CA ILE A 130 9.10 18.00 10.10
C ILE A 130 9.33 18.76 8.79
N ALA A 131 9.07 18.12 7.64
CA ALA A 131 9.29 18.73 6.32
C ALA A 131 8.45 19.99 6.09
N HIS A 132 7.29 20.09 6.74
CA HIS A 132 6.36 21.21 6.62
C HIS A 132 6.23 22.07 7.89
N GLN A 133 7.08 21.82 8.89
CA GLN A 133 7.11 22.54 10.17
C GLN A 133 5.76 22.56 10.92
N LEU A 134 5.02 21.45 10.83
CA LEU A 134 3.74 21.26 11.50
C LEU A 134 3.95 20.70 12.92
N ARG A 135 2.97 20.96 13.80
CA ARG A 135 2.92 20.45 15.18
C ARG A 135 1.50 20.06 15.54
N LEU A 136 1.07 18.94 14.98
CA LEU A 136 -0.26 18.36 15.10
C LEU A 136 -0.18 17.06 15.91
N ASP A 137 -1.23 16.79 16.67
CA ASP A 137 -1.37 15.53 17.38
C ASP A 137 -1.51 14.37 16.38
N ILE A 138 -0.92 13.23 16.72
CA ILE A 138 -0.98 12.00 15.92
C ILE A 138 -1.83 10.99 16.67
N GLU A 139 -2.90 10.53 16.03
CA GLU A 139 -3.73 9.45 16.53
C GLU A 139 -3.16 8.09 16.11
N GLY A 140 -3.24 7.11 17.02
CA GLY A 140 -2.60 5.79 16.88
C GLY A 140 -1.19 5.74 17.46
N THR A 141 -0.77 4.57 17.96
CA THR A 141 0.56 4.42 18.55
C THR A 141 1.66 4.35 17.48
N PRO A 142 2.92 4.74 17.80
CA PRO A 142 4.02 4.62 16.84
C PRO A 142 4.13 3.22 16.24
N PHE A 143 4.35 3.17 14.93
CA PHE A 143 4.42 1.94 14.14
C PHE A 143 3.15 1.07 14.12
N SER A 144 2.02 1.52 14.66
CA SER A 144 0.79 0.76 14.53
C SER A 144 0.35 0.64 13.07
N ARG A 145 -0.66 -0.21 12.85
CA ARG A 145 -1.24 -0.48 11.54
C ARG A 145 -1.83 0.74 10.84
N CYS A 146 -2.28 1.74 11.60
CA CYS A 146 -2.83 2.98 11.07
C CYS A 146 -2.59 4.11 12.05
N ARG A 147 -2.00 5.19 11.55
CA ARG A 147 -1.86 6.45 12.27
C ARG A 147 -2.35 7.57 11.38
N THR A 148 -2.92 8.59 12.00
CA THR A 148 -3.45 9.73 11.26
C THR A 148 -3.17 11.03 12.00
N THR A 149 -2.96 12.09 11.24
CA THR A 149 -3.11 13.47 11.71
C THR A 149 -3.88 14.26 10.67
N SER A 150 -4.47 15.38 11.05
CA SER A 150 -5.21 16.20 10.10
C SER A 150 -5.27 17.66 10.53
N PHE A 151 -5.51 18.53 9.56
CA PHE A 151 -5.73 19.95 9.78
C PHE A 151 -6.63 20.49 8.69
N ALA A 152 -7.34 21.57 9.00
CA ALA A 152 -8.29 22.18 8.09
C ALA A 152 -7.76 23.52 7.56
N ASP A 153 -8.19 23.84 6.36
CA ASP A 153 -8.04 25.13 5.71
C ASP A 153 -9.35 25.42 4.97
N ASP A 154 -9.94 26.60 5.18
CA ASP A 154 -11.25 27.00 4.66
C ASP A 154 -12.35 25.91 4.71
N GLY A 155 -12.40 25.14 5.80
CA GLY A 155 -13.38 24.07 6.01
C GLY A 155 -13.04 22.72 5.37
N ALA A 156 -12.20 22.69 4.32
CA ALA A 156 -11.64 21.47 3.75
C ALA A 156 -10.52 20.92 4.65
N ARG A 157 -10.42 19.58 4.78
CA ARG A 157 -9.42 18.95 5.65
C ARG A 157 -8.42 18.14 4.84
N LEU A 158 -7.13 18.37 5.08
CA LEU A 158 -6.06 17.46 4.67
C LEU A 158 -5.82 16.46 5.80
N ILE A 159 -5.93 15.18 5.48
CA ILE A 159 -5.62 14.07 6.37
C ILE A 159 -4.30 13.45 5.90
N VAL A 160 -3.40 13.18 6.83
CA VAL A 160 -2.12 12.54 6.57
C VAL A 160 -2.16 11.17 7.22
N VAL A 161 -1.97 10.12 6.42
CA VAL A 161 -2.16 8.72 6.82
C VAL A 161 -0.86 7.96 6.70
N GLU A 162 -0.47 7.30 7.78
CA GLU A 162 0.61 6.32 7.81
C GLU A 162 0.00 4.94 8.06
N ARG A 163 0.21 4.00 7.13
CA ARG A 163 -0.54 2.72 7.07
C ARG A 163 0.40 1.53 6.90
N ARG A 164 0.15 0.47 7.67
CA ARG A 164 0.88 -0.80 7.61
C ARG A 164 -0.08 -1.97 7.68
N GLY A 165 -0.38 -2.58 6.53
CA GLY A 165 -1.13 -3.84 6.46
C GLY A 165 -2.56 -3.74 7.02
N TYR A 166 -3.26 -2.63 6.76
CA TYR A 166 -4.60 -2.41 7.30
C TYR A 166 -5.43 -1.51 6.38
N ARG A 167 -6.67 -1.92 6.08
CA ARG A 167 -7.56 -1.22 5.13
C ARG A 167 -8.56 -0.28 5.79
N GLY A 168 -8.75 -0.39 7.11
CA GLY A 168 -9.75 0.41 7.80
C GLY A 168 -9.32 1.87 7.99
N PHE A 169 -10.21 2.65 8.58
CA PHE A 169 -10.11 4.11 8.73
C PHE A 169 -10.00 4.55 10.18
N LEU A 170 -9.93 3.60 11.12
CA LEU A 170 -9.65 3.90 12.53
C LEU A 170 -8.15 3.81 12.83
N PRO A 171 -7.58 4.81 13.54
CA PRO A 171 -6.24 4.71 14.10
C PRO A 171 -6.11 3.46 14.97
N GLN A 172 -4.95 2.83 14.94
CA GLN A 172 -4.70 1.56 15.61
C GLN A 172 -3.65 1.73 16.70
N ASN A 173 -3.65 0.81 17.66
CA ASN A 173 -2.66 0.76 18.74
C ASN A 173 -1.76 -0.48 18.67
N ASP A 174 -1.96 -1.32 17.66
CA ASP A 174 -1.27 -2.58 17.46
C ASP A 174 -0.66 -2.69 16.04
N PRO A 175 0.35 -3.56 15.86
CA PRO A 175 1.11 -4.21 16.93
C PRO A 175 1.92 -3.20 17.74
N SER A 176 2.49 -3.62 18.86
CA SER A 176 3.32 -2.72 19.68
C SER A 176 4.59 -2.30 18.91
N PRO A 177 5.16 -1.11 19.21
CA PRO A 177 6.45 -0.69 18.65
C PRO A 177 7.56 -1.74 18.79
N ALA A 178 7.61 -2.45 19.91
CA ALA A 178 8.60 -3.48 20.17
C ALA A 178 8.46 -4.68 19.21
N GLN A 179 7.23 -5.09 18.90
CA GLN A 179 6.97 -6.16 17.94
C GLN A 179 7.37 -5.75 16.51
N TYR A 180 7.07 -4.50 16.11
CA TYR A 180 7.51 -3.98 14.82
C TYR A 180 9.03 -3.99 14.68
N TRP A 181 9.74 -3.42 15.66
CA TRP A 181 11.20 -3.37 15.61
C TRP A 181 11.84 -4.74 15.59
N LYS A 182 11.33 -5.68 16.40
CA LYS A 182 11.79 -7.07 16.39
C LYS A 182 11.62 -7.71 15.01
N ALA A 183 10.44 -7.61 14.40
CA ALA A 183 10.18 -8.15 13.07
C ALA A 183 11.06 -7.50 11.99
N ARG A 184 11.20 -6.18 12.04
CA ARG A 184 12.04 -5.41 11.12
C ARG A 184 13.51 -5.78 11.22
N GLU A 185 14.04 -5.92 12.44
CA GLU A 185 15.41 -6.35 12.68
C GLU A 185 15.65 -7.76 12.12
N GLN A 186 14.77 -8.72 12.44
CA GLN A 186 14.86 -10.09 11.93
C GLN A 186 14.90 -10.14 10.39
N TRP A 187 14.02 -9.39 9.72
CA TRP A 187 13.97 -9.38 8.26
C TRP A 187 15.18 -8.67 7.63
N ALA A 188 15.61 -7.54 8.22
CA ALA A 188 16.71 -6.74 7.71
C ALA A 188 18.07 -7.44 7.85
N LEU A 189 18.26 -8.20 8.93
CA LEU A 189 19.50 -8.93 9.22
C LEU A 189 19.58 -10.32 8.59
N ARG A 190 18.54 -10.75 7.85
CA ARG A 190 18.56 -12.08 7.25
C ARG A 190 19.78 -12.26 6.34
N PRO A 191 20.43 -13.43 6.33
CA PRO A 191 21.51 -13.68 5.40
C PRO A 191 21.00 -13.56 3.96
N ARG A 192 21.81 -12.96 3.08
CA ARG A 192 21.50 -12.79 1.64
C ARG A 192 22.48 -13.53 0.73
N ARG A 193 23.50 -14.16 1.32
CA ARG A 193 24.52 -14.96 0.62
C ARG A 193 24.55 -16.34 1.26
N PHE A 194 24.42 -17.36 0.42
CA PHE A 194 24.41 -18.77 0.78
C PHE A 194 25.25 -19.55 -0.24
N GLU A 195 25.62 -20.78 0.08
CA GLU A 195 26.33 -21.66 -0.85
C GLU A 195 25.43 -22.08 -2.03
N SER A 196 24.12 -22.13 -1.81
CA SER A 196 23.13 -22.41 -2.86
C SER A 196 21.88 -21.54 -2.75
N ASP A 197 21.26 -21.24 -3.90
CA ASP A 197 19.98 -20.51 -3.95
C ASP A 197 18.87 -21.24 -3.18
N ALA A 198 18.87 -22.58 -3.21
CA ALA A 198 17.85 -23.40 -2.55
C ALA A 198 17.88 -23.25 -1.02
N GLU A 199 19.07 -23.13 -0.44
CA GLU A 199 19.25 -22.88 0.99
C GLU A 199 18.73 -21.48 1.36
N GLY A 200 19.11 -20.46 0.59
CA GLY A 200 18.67 -19.08 0.84
C GLY A 200 17.16 -18.90 0.72
N MET A 201 16.54 -19.54 -0.27
CA MET A 201 15.09 -19.56 -0.45
C MET A 201 14.37 -20.24 0.73
N ARG A 202 14.90 -21.38 1.21
CA ARG A 202 14.33 -22.08 2.37
C ARG A 202 14.45 -21.24 3.65
N SER A 203 15.63 -20.67 3.91
CA SER A 203 15.88 -19.80 5.05
C SER A 203 14.94 -18.59 5.04
N THR A 204 14.75 -17.96 3.88
CA THR A 204 13.84 -16.81 3.73
C THR A 204 12.38 -17.21 3.94
N LEU A 205 11.95 -18.39 3.47
CA LEU A 205 10.60 -18.90 3.70
C LEU A 205 10.32 -19.17 5.17
N GLU A 206 11.25 -19.79 5.89
CA GLU A 206 11.13 -20.03 7.32
C GLU A 206 11.04 -18.71 8.11
N LEU A 207 11.81 -17.70 7.71
CA LEU A 207 11.73 -16.37 8.30
C LEU A 207 10.39 -15.69 8.02
N ALA A 208 9.91 -15.73 6.78
CA ALA A 208 8.64 -15.13 6.39
C ALA A 208 7.46 -15.72 7.19
N ARG A 209 7.42 -17.06 7.34
CA ARG A 209 6.40 -17.75 8.16
C ARG A 209 6.46 -17.31 9.61
N ARG A 210 7.66 -17.29 10.19
CA ARG A 210 7.86 -16.90 11.59
C ARG A 210 7.39 -15.48 11.88
N ILE A 211 7.78 -14.50 11.06
CA ILE A 211 7.34 -13.11 11.25
C ILE A 211 5.82 -13.02 11.05
N ALA A 212 5.27 -13.67 10.03
CA ALA A 212 3.83 -13.71 9.82
C ALA A 212 3.04 -14.33 10.98
N GLU A 213 3.60 -15.32 11.67
CA GLU A 213 3.04 -15.90 12.90
C GLU A 213 3.13 -14.92 14.09
N GLU A 214 4.23 -14.16 14.21
CA GLU A 214 4.44 -13.23 15.33
C GLU A 214 3.60 -11.95 15.26
N VAL A 215 3.43 -11.36 14.07
CA VAL A 215 2.79 -10.04 13.89
C VAL A 215 1.60 -10.03 12.93
N GLY A 216 1.23 -11.19 12.39
CA GLY A 216 0.21 -11.32 11.36
C GLY A 216 0.75 -11.07 9.95
N ARG A 217 0.14 -11.72 8.96
CA ARG A 217 0.60 -11.74 7.56
C ARG A 217 0.64 -10.35 6.93
N ASP A 218 -0.42 -9.56 7.13
CA ASP A 218 -0.56 -8.25 6.50
C ASP A 218 0.54 -7.27 6.95
N TYR A 219 0.83 -7.29 8.24
CA TYR A 219 1.87 -6.47 8.82
C TYR A 219 3.28 -6.99 8.49
N ALA A 220 3.46 -8.32 8.49
CA ALA A 220 4.70 -8.96 8.07
C ALA A 220 5.06 -8.61 6.61
N ALA A 221 4.07 -8.49 5.72
CA ALA A 221 4.31 -8.05 4.35
C ALA A 221 4.88 -6.63 4.27
N CYS A 222 4.34 -5.69 5.05
CA CYS A 222 4.88 -4.34 5.14
C CYS A 222 6.32 -4.35 5.64
N VAL A 223 6.60 -5.06 6.74
CA VAL A 223 7.95 -5.21 7.28
C VAL A 223 8.91 -5.78 6.24
N ALA A 224 8.48 -6.83 5.53
CA ALA A 224 9.30 -7.48 4.52
C ALA A 224 9.63 -6.52 3.36
N MET A 225 8.62 -5.85 2.80
CA MET A 225 8.81 -4.96 1.66
C MET A 225 9.56 -3.68 2.04
N GLU A 226 9.32 -3.12 3.24
CA GLU A 226 10.13 -2.02 3.79
C GLU A 226 11.61 -2.41 3.87
N GLY A 227 11.91 -3.62 4.38
CA GLY A 227 13.28 -4.13 4.42
C GLY A 227 13.90 -4.36 3.05
N GLU A 228 13.12 -4.83 2.07
CA GLU A 228 13.59 -4.96 0.69
C GLU A 228 13.87 -3.61 0.03
N ARG A 229 12.99 -2.62 0.21
CA ARG A 229 13.22 -1.25 -0.28
C ARG A 229 14.44 -0.63 0.35
N ALA A 230 14.61 -0.76 1.67
CA ALA A 230 15.78 -0.22 2.37
C ALA A 230 17.09 -0.86 1.88
N TYR A 231 17.08 -2.18 1.63
CA TYR A 231 18.24 -2.86 1.06
C TYR A 231 18.49 -2.40 -0.38
N TRP A 232 17.46 -2.35 -1.23
CA TRP A 232 17.57 -1.92 -2.62
C TRP A 232 18.07 -0.49 -2.75
N GLN A 233 17.50 0.45 -1.99
CA GLN A 233 17.87 1.86 -2.02
C GLN A 233 19.35 2.07 -1.72
N LYS A 234 19.89 1.38 -0.71
CA LYS A 234 21.33 1.42 -0.37
C LYS A 234 22.26 0.98 -1.50
N HIS A 235 21.74 0.20 -2.45
CA HIS A 235 22.49 -0.34 -3.59
C HIS A 235 22.02 0.25 -4.93
N ASN A 236 21.14 1.26 -4.90
CA ASN A 236 20.58 1.87 -6.10
C ASN A 236 20.59 3.40 -5.98
N ARG A 237 21.54 4.03 -6.67
CA ARG A 237 21.69 5.50 -6.67
C ARG A 237 20.45 6.23 -7.21
N ALA A 238 19.76 5.67 -8.20
CA ALA A 238 18.55 6.29 -8.74
C ALA A 238 17.41 6.22 -7.71
N GLY A 239 17.25 5.08 -7.05
CA GLY A 239 16.30 4.91 -5.95
C GLY A 239 16.58 5.82 -4.76
N ASP A 240 17.85 5.96 -4.39
CA ASP A 240 18.27 6.88 -3.32
C ASP A 240 17.96 8.35 -3.66
N LEU A 241 18.25 8.78 -4.89
CA LEU A 241 17.92 10.13 -5.34
C LEU A 241 16.40 10.38 -5.39
N GLN A 242 15.62 9.39 -5.82
CA GLN A 242 14.16 9.47 -5.82
C GLN A 242 13.64 9.61 -4.39
N LYS A 243 14.09 8.75 -3.46
CA LYS A 243 13.70 8.82 -2.04
C LYS A 243 14.05 10.18 -1.45
N PHE A 244 15.26 10.67 -1.69
CA PHE A 244 15.70 11.99 -1.21
C PHE A 244 14.76 13.13 -1.65
N ARG A 245 14.29 13.11 -2.90
CA ARG A 245 13.34 14.12 -3.40
C ARG A 245 11.98 14.02 -2.69
N GLN A 246 11.48 12.80 -2.49
CA GLN A 246 10.22 12.55 -1.77
C GLN A 246 10.33 12.93 -0.29
N ASP A 247 11.48 12.70 0.34
CA ASP A 247 11.74 13.04 1.74
C ASP A 247 11.82 14.54 1.99
N LYS A 248 12.24 15.35 1.00
CA LYS A 248 12.15 16.81 1.11
C LYS A 248 10.71 17.33 1.28
N LEU A 249 9.72 16.53 0.88
CA LEU A 249 8.30 16.81 1.08
C LEU A 249 7.69 15.95 2.20
N GLY A 250 8.51 15.16 2.89
CA GLY A 250 8.11 14.27 3.98
C GLY A 250 7.18 13.13 3.55
N LEU A 251 7.27 12.69 2.29
CA LEU A 251 6.38 11.68 1.71
C LEU A 251 6.91 10.24 1.89
N GLY A 252 8.23 10.07 1.82
CA GLY A 252 8.88 8.76 1.92
C GLY A 252 8.61 7.85 0.72
N TRP A 253 8.28 6.59 0.98
CA TRP A 253 7.99 5.57 -0.06
C TRP A 253 6.50 5.23 -0.20
N ALA A 254 5.58 5.96 0.44
CA ALA A 254 4.18 5.54 0.53
C ALA A 254 3.41 5.42 -0.81
N ASN A 255 3.91 6.02 -1.90
CA ASN A 255 3.43 5.77 -3.26
C ASN A 255 4.01 4.47 -3.84
N HIS A 256 3.58 3.33 -3.30
CA HIS A 256 3.97 2.03 -3.86
C HIS A 256 3.25 1.78 -5.19
N ASP A 257 3.98 1.77 -6.30
CA ASP A 257 3.50 1.19 -7.57
C ASP A 257 3.64 -0.34 -7.50
N HIS A 258 4.87 -0.86 -7.60
CA HIS A 258 5.14 -2.29 -7.45
C HIS A 258 6.60 -2.57 -7.05
N HIS A 259 6.87 -3.81 -6.64
CA HIS A 259 8.24 -4.34 -6.50
C HIS A 259 8.45 -5.47 -7.50
N THR A 260 9.65 -5.59 -8.06
CA THR A 260 9.97 -6.69 -8.98
C THR A 260 11.00 -7.62 -8.35
N PHE A 261 10.66 -8.91 -8.28
CA PHE A 261 11.52 -9.95 -7.75
C PHE A 261 11.90 -10.95 -8.84
N ARG A 262 13.19 -11.00 -9.17
CA ARG A 262 13.71 -11.95 -10.16
C ARG A 262 14.05 -13.28 -9.51
N SER A 263 13.70 -14.38 -10.18
CA SER A 263 14.06 -15.73 -9.75
C SER A 263 14.34 -16.63 -10.95
N SER A 264 15.17 -17.65 -10.76
CA SER A 264 15.24 -18.77 -11.67
C SER A 264 13.94 -19.58 -11.63
N ARG A 265 13.67 -20.36 -12.68
CA ARG A 265 12.52 -21.28 -12.72
C ARG A 265 12.55 -22.31 -11.59
N ALA A 266 13.74 -22.78 -11.23
CA ALA A 266 13.93 -23.77 -10.16
C ALA A 266 13.52 -23.22 -8.78
N SER A 267 13.81 -21.94 -8.51
CA SER A 267 13.52 -21.31 -7.23
C SER A 267 12.14 -20.65 -7.16
N PHE A 268 11.49 -20.46 -8.31
CA PHE A 268 10.19 -19.79 -8.41
C PHE A 268 9.09 -20.40 -7.51
N PRO A 269 8.93 -21.73 -7.39
CA PRO A 269 7.93 -22.30 -6.49
C PRO A 269 8.14 -21.94 -5.02
N VAL A 270 9.40 -21.83 -4.56
CA VAL A 270 9.69 -21.44 -3.17
C VAL A 270 9.48 -19.94 -2.99
N LEU A 271 9.83 -19.13 -3.99
CA LEU A 271 9.53 -17.69 -3.98
C LEU A 271 8.02 -17.43 -3.83
N MET A 272 7.17 -18.17 -4.53
CA MET A 272 5.72 -18.07 -4.37
C MET A 272 5.26 -18.45 -2.95
N GLN A 273 5.86 -19.46 -2.34
CA GLN A 273 5.57 -19.82 -0.95
C GLN A 273 5.97 -18.71 0.03
N ILE A 274 7.09 -18.02 -0.21
CA ILE A 274 7.53 -16.88 0.61
C ILE A 274 6.46 -15.80 0.60
N PHE A 275 6.01 -15.40 -0.59
CA PHE A 275 5.00 -14.34 -0.70
C PHE A 275 3.63 -14.76 -0.15
N ARG A 276 3.20 -16.02 -0.36
CA ARG A 276 1.98 -16.53 0.28
C ARG A 276 2.07 -16.54 1.81
N ALA A 277 3.23 -16.84 2.38
CA ALA A 277 3.44 -16.76 3.83
C ALA A 277 3.23 -15.33 4.35
N LEU A 278 3.57 -14.32 3.55
CA LEU A 278 3.32 -12.90 3.80
C LEU A 278 1.91 -12.44 3.38
N GLY A 279 1.01 -13.37 3.02
CA GLY A 279 -0.39 -13.03 2.69
C GLY A 279 -0.60 -12.46 1.29
N PHE A 280 0.39 -12.53 0.40
CA PHE A 280 0.18 -12.20 -1.01
C PHE A 280 -0.70 -13.25 -1.70
N LYS A 281 -1.53 -12.79 -2.64
CA LYS A 281 -2.45 -13.58 -3.46
C LYS A 281 -2.06 -13.46 -4.92
N MET A 282 -2.26 -14.53 -5.69
CA MET A 282 -2.06 -14.48 -7.15
C MET A 282 -3.13 -13.58 -7.78
N ARG A 283 -2.70 -12.55 -8.52
CA ARG A 283 -3.60 -11.63 -9.23
C ARG A 283 -3.68 -11.96 -10.72
N GLU A 284 -2.53 -11.98 -11.37
CA GLU A 284 -2.42 -12.11 -12.83
C GLU A 284 -1.20 -12.93 -13.21
N ARG A 285 -1.19 -13.49 -14.43
CA ARG A 285 -0.03 -14.21 -14.96
C ARG A 285 0.22 -13.78 -16.39
N TYR A 286 1.45 -13.37 -16.68
CA TYR A 286 1.92 -13.18 -18.05
C TYR A 286 2.79 -14.35 -18.46
N TYR A 287 2.37 -15.02 -19.54
CA TYR A 287 3.18 -16.03 -20.20
C TYR A 287 3.43 -15.54 -21.63
N ALA A 288 4.68 -15.19 -21.95
CA ALA A 288 5.03 -14.65 -23.27
C ALA A 288 5.14 -15.75 -24.36
N GLY A 289 4.52 -16.91 -24.15
CA GLY A 289 4.61 -18.09 -25.02
C GLY A 289 5.84 -18.96 -24.74
N SER A 290 5.85 -20.18 -25.28
CA SER A 290 6.94 -21.15 -25.10
C SER A 290 8.28 -20.67 -25.65
N GLU A 291 8.27 -19.74 -26.61
CA GLU A 291 9.46 -19.25 -27.30
C GLU A 291 10.14 -18.05 -26.60
N ALA A 292 9.42 -17.30 -25.77
CA ALA A 292 9.97 -16.10 -25.13
C ALA A 292 10.98 -16.41 -24.02
N GLY A 293 10.91 -17.60 -23.41
CA GLY A 293 11.86 -18.00 -22.37
C GLY A 293 11.73 -17.24 -21.05
N TRP A 294 10.67 -16.45 -20.83
CA TRP A 294 10.36 -15.77 -19.57
C TRP A 294 8.84 -15.69 -19.33
N GLY A 295 8.46 -15.46 -18.08
CA GLY A 295 7.08 -15.21 -17.64
C GLY A 295 7.09 -14.39 -16.36
N ALA A 296 5.94 -13.83 -16.00
CA ALA A 296 5.77 -13.05 -14.78
C ALA A 296 4.47 -13.47 -14.07
N GLN A 297 4.53 -13.48 -12.74
CA GLN A 297 3.37 -13.72 -11.89
C GLN A 297 3.18 -12.48 -11.04
N ILE A 298 2.04 -11.82 -11.19
CA ILE A 298 1.68 -10.68 -10.37
C ILE A 298 1.01 -11.21 -9.12
N LEU A 299 1.45 -10.72 -7.97
CA LEU A 299 0.80 -10.95 -6.70
C LEU A 299 0.44 -9.62 -6.05
N GLU A 300 -0.64 -9.64 -5.28
CA GLU A 300 -1.08 -8.50 -4.49
C GLU A 300 -1.20 -8.86 -3.02
N GLN A 301 -0.90 -7.90 -2.14
CA GLN A 301 -1.22 -7.94 -0.72
C GLN A 301 -2.36 -6.94 -0.48
N PRO A 302 -3.62 -7.39 -0.37
CA PRO A 302 -4.77 -6.49 -0.38
C PRO A 302 -4.85 -5.55 0.82
N ALA A 303 -4.32 -5.97 1.98
CA ALA A 303 -4.38 -5.18 3.20
C ALA A 303 -3.30 -4.08 3.24
N ALA A 304 -2.12 -4.38 2.72
CA ALA A 304 -0.99 -3.47 2.62
C ALA A 304 -1.02 -2.62 1.34
N GLY A 305 -1.86 -2.96 0.36
CA GLY A 305 -1.91 -2.28 -0.94
C GLY A 305 -0.61 -2.45 -1.74
N LEU A 306 0.06 -3.60 -1.60
CA LEU A 306 1.35 -3.87 -2.24
C LEU A 306 1.15 -4.77 -3.45
N VAL A 307 1.85 -4.45 -4.54
CA VAL A 307 1.91 -5.29 -5.75
C VAL A 307 3.34 -5.73 -6.00
N ILE A 308 3.50 -7.00 -6.41
CA ILE A 308 4.79 -7.56 -6.80
C ILE A 308 4.72 -8.29 -8.13
N PHE A 309 5.82 -8.23 -8.88
CA PHE A 309 6.04 -8.83 -10.20
C PHE A 309 7.19 -9.84 -10.16
#